data_AF-B7AT49-F1
#
_entry.id   AF-B7AT49-F1
#
_cell.length_a   1.000
_cell.length_b   1.000
_cell.length_c   1.000
_cell.angle_alpha   90.00
_cell.angle_beta   90.00
_cell.angle_gamma   90.00
#
_symmetry.space_group_name_H-M   'P 1'
#
loop_
_entity.id
_entity.type
_entity.pdbx_description
1 polymer ?
#
loop_
_entity_poly.entity_id
_entity_poly.type
_entity_poly.pdbx_seq_one_letter_code
_entity_poly.pdbx_strand_id
1 'polypeptide(L)'
;MNEYSVNIEVKDGDGKIICSQPYNEFMYGTKNIEIQKVLYGRDLYDLLVDNLNVIRYNENGKLILGVILQSDINRTAMQLLGRIAEAIIVRNCNHDAGVNRKYFSIARKKQAKMKTADKFWALGTGLNYTKMNYPKIYNPSDTQRDIVWVNDYNELAVMKDGDNYSATSARIAGLQVKASKDGIKYVLPAILADRYDVPIIYFDIENDYHKF
;
A
#
# COMPACT_ATOMS: atom_id res chain seq x y z
N MET A 1 17.87 40.13 10.75
CA MET A 1 16.89 39.12 10.28
C MET A 1 17.09 37.91 11.18
N ASN A 2 16.11 37.53 12.01
CA ASN A 2 16.29 36.38 12.90
C ASN A 2 16.14 35.10 12.07
N GLU A 3 17.17 34.27 12.05
CA GLU A 3 17.10 32.91 11.53
C GLU A 3 16.38 32.05 12.57
N TYR A 4 15.19 31.55 12.20
CA TYR A 4 14.48 30.56 12.99
C TYR A 4 14.78 29.17 12.41
N SER A 5 15.12 28.21 13.27
CA SER A 5 15.24 26.80 12.92
C SER A 5 14.10 26.02 13.59
N VAL A 6 13.56 25.02 12.89
CA VAL A 6 12.53 24.12 13.40
C VAL A 6 13.09 22.71 13.36
N ASN A 7 12.99 22.00 14.49
CA ASN A 7 13.45 20.62 14.63
C ASN A 7 12.29 19.70 15.03
N ILE A 8 12.39 18.42 14.65
CA ILE A 8 11.58 17.34 15.21
C ILE A 8 12.44 16.60 16.22
N GLU A 9 11.92 16.42 17.44
CA GLU A 9 12.63 15.80 18.56
C GLU A 9 11.84 14.60 19.09
N VAL A 10 12.55 13.52 19.42
CA VAL A 10 12.02 12.42 20.23
C VAL A 10 12.61 12.53 21.63
N LYS A 11 11.75 12.50 22.64
CA LYS A 11 12.13 12.55 24.06
C LYS A 11 11.72 11.25 24.76
N ASP A 12 12.51 10.82 25.73
CA ASP A 12 12.10 9.75 26.64
C ASP A 12 11.08 10.25 27.68
N GLY A 13 10.64 9.36 28.56
CA GLY A 13 9.68 9.66 29.62
C GLY A 13 10.17 10.70 30.63
N ASP A 14 11.49 10.93 30.72
CA ASP A 14 12.12 11.91 31.60
C ASP A 14 12.40 13.25 30.87
N GLY A 15 11.98 13.37 29.60
CA GLY A 15 12.12 14.58 28.80
C GLY A 15 13.50 14.75 28.15
N LYS A 16 14.41 13.78 28.27
CA LYS A 16 15.71 13.81 27.61
C LYS A 16 15.55 13.53 26.12
N ILE A 17 16.18 14.36 25.29
CA ILE A 17 16.19 14.19 23.83
C ILE A 17 17.00 12.94 23.49
N ILE A 18 16.36 11.96 22.86
CA ILE A 18 16.97 10.74 22.34
C ILE A 18 17.54 11.01 20.94
N CYS A 19 16.78 11.71 20.10
CA CYS A 19 17.21 12.14 18.78
C CYS A 19 16.50 13.43 18.35
N SER A 20 17.13 14.18 17.45
CA SER A 20 16.59 15.41 16.86
C SER A 20 17.05 15.52 15.41
N GLN A 21 16.19 16.03 14.54
CA GLN A 21 16.53 16.36 13.15
C GLN A 21 15.84 17.67 12.73
N PRO A 22 16.50 18.53 11.93
CA PRO A 22 15.84 19.68 11.34
C PRO A 22 14.60 19.27 10.53
N TYR A 23 13.49 19.99 10.71
CA TYR A 23 12.20 19.68 10.10
C TYR A 23 12.30 19.58 8.57
N ASN A 24 12.97 20.54 7.93
CA ASN A 24 13.12 20.53 6.47
C ASN A 24 13.91 19.31 5.98
N GLU A 25 14.95 18.91 6.71
CA GLU A 25 15.74 17.73 6.37
C GLU A 25 14.94 16.44 6.59
N PHE A 26 14.12 16.37 7.64
CA PHE A 26 13.22 15.24 7.85
C PHE A 26 12.14 15.16 6.77
N MET A 27 11.56 16.29 6.35
CA MET A 27 10.47 16.29 5.37
C MET A 27 10.94 15.99 3.95
N TYR A 28 12.11 16.51 3.56
CA TYR A 28 12.57 16.49 2.16
C TYR A 28 13.87 15.71 1.93
N GLY A 29 14.58 15.33 2.99
CA GLY A 29 15.84 14.58 2.95
C GLY A 29 15.72 13.17 3.55
N THR A 30 16.86 12.65 4.02
CA THR A 30 16.92 11.33 4.65
C THR A 30 16.35 11.39 6.06
N LYS A 31 15.19 10.77 6.27
CA LYS A 31 14.51 10.74 7.57
C LYS A 31 15.28 9.92 8.59
N ASN A 32 15.50 10.49 9.78
CA ASN A 32 16.06 9.78 10.91
C ASN A 32 15.18 8.58 11.31
N ILE A 33 15.77 7.39 11.41
CA ILE A 33 15.03 6.14 11.67
C ILE A 33 14.42 6.09 13.07
N GLU A 34 15.06 6.68 14.08
CA GLU A 34 14.52 6.69 15.45
C GLU A 34 13.26 7.56 15.55
N ILE A 35 13.25 8.70 14.83
CA ILE A 35 12.04 9.53 14.70
C ILE A 35 10.93 8.74 13.99
N GLN A 36 11.26 8.05 12.90
CA GLN A 36 10.27 7.25 12.15
C GLN A 36 9.68 6.10 12.98
N LYS A 37 10.48 5.43 13.82
CA LYS A 37 10.00 4.37 14.71
C LYS A 37 8.93 4.89 15.67
N VAL A 38 9.11 6.09 16.22
CA VAL A 38 8.13 6.70 17.13
C VAL A 38 6.87 7.13 16.38
N LEU A 39 7.02 7.75 15.21
CA LEU A 39 5.88 8.25 14.43
C LEU A 39 5.03 7.13 13.82
N TYR A 40 5.65 6.06 13.32
CA TYR A 40 4.98 5.07 12.48
C TYR A 40 5.09 3.63 13.01
N GLY A 41 5.86 3.38 14.06
CA GLY A 41 6.15 2.03 14.54
C GLY A 41 4.91 1.28 15.01
N ARG A 42 4.02 1.96 15.75
CA ARG A 42 2.74 1.37 16.17
C ARG A 42 1.84 1.05 14.98
N ASP A 43 1.73 1.99 14.05
CA ASP A 43 0.94 1.81 12.84
C ASP A 43 1.41 0.64 11.97
N LEU A 44 2.74 0.48 11.84
CA LEU A 44 3.35 -0.64 11.16
C LEU A 44 3.11 -1.95 11.92
N TYR A 45 3.23 -1.94 13.25
CA TYR A 45 2.96 -3.11 14.08
C TYR A 45 1.52 -3.60 13.93
N ASP A 46 0.54 -2.72 14.09
CA ASP A 46 -0.89 -3.04 13.94
C ASP A 46 -1.17 -3.63 12.55
N LEU A 47 -0.55 -3.07 11.50
CA LEU A 47 -0.68 -3.57 10.14
C LEU A 47 -0.06 -4.97 9.95
N LEU A 48 1.11 -5.23 10.54
CA LEU A 48 1.78 -6.53 10.45
C LEU A 48 1.03 -7.64 11.19
N VAL A 49 0.35 -7.29 12.29
CA VAL A 49 -0.43 -8.22 13.11
C VAL A 49 -1.84 -8.40 12.56
N ASP A 50 -2.63 -7.34 12.53
CA ASP A 50 -4.09 -7.42 12.32
C ASP A 50 -4.43 -7.59 10.82
N ASN A 51 -3.77 -6.82 9.95
CA ASN A 51 -4.11 -6.78 8.54
C ASN A 51 -3.41 -7.88 7.73
N LEU A 52 -2.15 -8.17 8.07
CA LEU A 52 -1.32 -9.08 7.29
C LEU A 52 -1.12 -10.46 7.91
N ASN A 53 -1.30 -10.60 9.23
CA ASN A 53 -0.97 -11.80 9.99
C ASN A 53 0.47 -12.30 9.69
N VAL A 54 1.38 -11.34 9.45
CA VAL A 54 2.82 -11.59 9.22
C VAL A 54 3.51 -11.82 10.54
N ILE A 55 3.04 -11.14 11.58
CA ILE A 55 3.48 -11.34 12.96
C ILE A 55 2.28 -11.80 13.77
N ARG A 56 2.47 -12.80 14.62
CA ARG A 56 1.41 -13.32 15.49
C ARG A 56 1.98 -13.85 16.81
N TYR A 57 1.11 -14.00 17.80
CA TYR A 57 1.46 -14.68 19.04
C TYR A 57 1.29 -16.19 18.87
N ASN A 58 2.28 -16.97 19.32
CA ASN A 58 2.14 -18.41 19.46
C ASN A 58 1.34 -18.76 20.73
N GLU A 59 1.09 -20.06 20.93
CA GLU A 59 0.35 -20.58 22.09
C GLU A 59 0.97 -20.19 23.45
N ASN A 60 2.27 -19.89 23.47
CA ASN A 60 3.01 -19.46 24.67
C ASN A 60 3.07 -17.92 24.83
N GLY A 61 2.29 -17.17 24.05
CA GLY A 61 2.29 -15.70 24.08
C GLY A 61 3.58 -15.06 23.55
N LYS A 62 4.41 -15.79 22.81
CA LYS A 62 5.61 -15.24 22.16
C LYS A 62 5.29 -14.80 20.74
N LEU A 63 5.85 -13.65 20.37
CA LEU A 63 5.74 -13.09 19.03
C LEU A 63 6.59 -13.91 18.04
N ILE A 64 5.98 -14.35 16.96
CA ILE A 64 6.60 -15.16 15.90
C ILE A 64 6.33 -14.57 14.51
N LEU A 65 7.23 -14.85 13.57
CA LEU A 65 7.05 -14.56 12.16
C LEU A 65 6.17 -15.65 11.53
N GLY A 66 5.01 -15.27 11.01
CA GLY A 66 4.05 -16.13 10.31
C GLY A 66 4.33 -16.32 8.82
N VAL A 67 5.53 -15.97 8.35
CA VAL A 67 5.91 -16.04 6.93
C VAL A 67 6.77 -17.27 6.65
N ILE A 68 6.46 -17.97 5.56
CA ILE A 68 7.29 -19.06 5.05
C ILE A 68 8.44 -18.44 4.25
N LEU A 69 9.67 -18.64 4.71
CA LEU A 69 10.87 -18.17 4.02
C LEU A 69 11.16 -19.09 2.83
N GLN A 70 11.22 -18.52 1.62
CA GLN A 70 11.64 -19.25 0.42
C GLN A 70 13.18 -19.30 0.35
N SER A 71 13.72 -20.20 -0.48
CA SER A 71 15.17 -20.28 -0.74
C SER A 71 15.74 -18.96 -1.26
N ASP A 72 14.94 -18.22 -2.04
CA ASP A 72 15.23 -16.83 -2.40
C ASP A 72 14.64 -15.85 -1.38
N ILE A 73 15.51 -15.34 -0.51
CA ILE A 73 15.17 -14.37 0.52
C ILE A 73 14.74 -13.03 -0.08
N ASN A 74 15.33 -12.61 -1.21
CA ASN A 74 14.94 -11.35 -1.85
C ASN A 74 13.51 -11.43 -2.36
N ARG A 75 13.13 -12.56 -2.97
CA ARG A 75 11.75 -12.80 -3.39
C ARG A 75 10.78 -12.75 -2.22
N THR A 76 11.12 -13.40 -1.10
CA THR A 76 10.30 -13.37 0.12
C THR A 76 10.14 -11.94 0.65
N ALA A 77 11.24 -11.18 0.70
CA ALA A 77 11.23 -9.78 1.14
C ALA A 77 10.37 -8.89 0.23
N MET A 78 10.50 -9.02 -1.10
CA MET A 78 9.70 -8.24 -2.05
C MET A 78 8.21 -8.56 -1.97
N GLN A 79 7.84 -9.83 -1.77
CA GLN A 79 6.45 -10.22 -1.54
C GLN A 79 5.88 -9.60 -0.26
N LEU A 80 6.67 -9.62 0.82
CA LEU A 80 6.26 -9.01 2.08
C LEU A 80 6.09 -7.49 1.94
N LEU A 81 7.04 -6.81 1.29
CA LEU A 81 6.96 -5.38 1.01
C LEU A 81 5.75 -5.03 0.14
N GLY A 82 5.44 -5.82 -0.89
CA GLY A 82 4.24 -5.65 -1.71
C GLY A 82 2.95 -5.73 -0.90
N ARG A 83 2.84 -6.70 0.01
CA ARG A 83 1.68 -6.84 0.91
C ARG A 83 1.59 -5.70 1.92
N ILE A 84 2.72 -5.24 2.46
CA ILE A 84 2.75 -4.06 3.35
C ILE A 84 2.28 -2.82 2.58
N ALA A 85 2.77 -2.61 1.36
CA ALA A 85 2.34 -1.50 0.51
C ALA A 85 0.84 -1.55 0.19
N GLU A 86 0.31 -2.72 -0.17
CA GLU A 86 -1.13 -2.96 -0.35
C GLU A 86 -1.92 -2.50 0.88
N ALA A 87 -1.55 -2.98 2.07
CA ALA A 87 -2.22 -2.65 3.31
C ALA A 87 -2.13 -1.16 3.67
N ILE A 88 -0.98 -0.51 3.43
CA ILE A 88 -0.81 0.93 3.66
C ILE A 88 -1.71 1.75 2.73
N ILE A 89 -1.77 1.39 1.43
CA ILE A 89 -2.62 2.09 0.47
C ILE A 89 -4.10 1.95 0.85
N VAL A 90 -4.54 0.73 1.19
CA VAL A 90 -5.92 0.46 1.64
C VAL A 90 -6.26 1.28 2.87
N ARG A 91 -5.39 1.26 3.89
CA ARG A 91 -5.57 2.04 5.13
C ARG A 91 -5.70 3.53 4.82
N ASN A 92 -4.81 4.09 4.02
CA ASN A 92 -4.81 5.52 3.70
C ASN A 92 -6.05 5.92 2.87
N CYS A 93 -6.49 5.07 1.95
CA CYS A 93 -7.76 5.29 1.24
C CYS A 93 -8.96 5.28 2.20
N ASN A 94 -8.96 4.40 3.20
CA ASN A 94 -10.09 4.30 4.12
C ASN A 94 -10.07 5.38 5.22
N HIS A 95 -8.95 6.07 5.44
CA HIS A 95 -8.83 7.16 6.42
C HIS A 95 -8.96 8.57 5.82
N ASP A 96 -8.61 8.76 4.54
CA ASP A 96 -8.62 10.07 3.88
C ASP A 96 -9.40 10.00 2.56
N ALA A 97 -10.54 10.70 2.50
CA ALA A 97 -11.42 10.73 1.33
C ALA A 97 -10.75 11.34 0.08
N GLY A 98 -9.83 12.29 0.25
CA GLY A 98 -9.04 12.86 -0.84
C GLY A 98 -8.06 11.85 -1.43
N VAL A 99 -7.36 11.11 -0.57
CA VAL A 99 -6.50 10.00 -0.96
C VAL A 99 -7.32 8.90 -1.64
N ASN A 100 -8.44 8.50 -1.06
CA ASN A 100 -9.37 7.52 -1.65
C ASN A 100 -9.76 7.93 -3.07
N ARG A 101 -10.26 9.15 -3.22
CA ARG A 101 -10.68 9.69 -4.52
C ARG A 101 -9.55 9.65 -5.54
N LYS A 102 -8.32 9.98 -5.13
CA LYS A 102 -7.15 9.96 -6.03
C LYS A 102 -6.88 8.54 -6.52
N TYR A 103 -6.72 7.57 -5.62
CA TYR A 103 -6.45 6.17 -6.00
C TYR A 103 -7.62 5.54 -6.75
N PHE A 104 -8.86 5.79 -6.32
CA PHE A 104 -10.08 5.38 -7.02
C PHE A 104 -10.14 5.90 -8.45
N SER A 105 -9.74 7.16 -8.67
CA SER A 105 -9.70 7.75 -10.01
C SER A 105 -8.69 7.05 -10.91
N ILE A 106 -7.51 6.73 -10.36
CA ILE A 106 -6.46 5.97 -11.07
C ILE A 106 -7.00 4.59 -11.42
N ALA A 107 -7.52 3.85 -10.44
CA ALA A 107 -8.07 2.50 -10.62
C ALA A 107 -9.17 2.44 -11.70
N ARG A 108 -10.00 3.48 -11.79
CA ARG A 108 -11.06 3.59 -12.80
C ARG A 108 -10.60 4.10 -14.17
N LYS A 109 -9.33 4.52 -14.30
CA LYS A 109 -8.78 5.27 -15.44
C LYS A 109 -9.62 6.52 -15.80
N LYS A 110 -10.26 7.12 -14.79
CA LYS A 110 -11.11 8.31 -14.96
C LYS A 110 -11.18 9.10 -13.67
N GLN A 111 -11.10 10.42 -13.80
CA GLN A 111 -11.26 11.33 -12.67
C GLN A 111 -12.64 11.18 -11.98
N ALA A 112 -12.58 10.64 -10.76
CA ALA A 112 -13.59 10.59 -9.73
C ALA A 112 -14.19 11.97 -9.40
N LYS A 113 -15.51 12.15 -9.40
CA LYS A 113 -16.13 13.19 -8.55
C LYS A 113 -16.13 12.68 -7.11
N MET A 114 -15.97 13.58 -6.13
CA MET A 114 -15.94 13.22 -4.70
C MET A 114 -17.17 12.39 -4.30
N LYS A 115 -18.38 12.90 -4.61
CA LYS A 115 -19.66 12.21 -4.40
C LYS A 115 -19.78 10.78 -4.97
N THR A 116 -18.94 10.43 -5.95
CA THR A 116 -18.90 9.08 -6.51
C THR A 116 -17.87 8.23 -5.78
N ALA A 117 -16.69 8.79 -5.49
CA ALA A 117 -15.64 8.11 -4.73
C ALA A 117 -16.09 7.80 -3.30
N ASP A 118 -16.83 8.69 -2.63
CA ASP A 118 -17.31 8.51 -1.25
C ASP A 118 -18.25 7.31 -1.08
N LYS A 119 -18.78 6.77 -2.18
CA LYS A 119 -19.64 5.57 -2.17
C LYS A 119 -18.84 4.27 -2.20
N PHE A 120 -17.52 4.36 -2.31
CA PHE A 120 -16.64 3.21 -2.45
C PHE A 120 -15.47 3.31 -1.47
N TRP A 121 -15.11 2.20 -0.86
CA TRP A 121 -13.91 2.07 -0.04
C TRP A 121 -12.97 1.03 -0.63
N ALA A 122 -11.70 1.13 -0.28
CA ALA A 122 -10.66 0.24 -0.78
C ALA A 122 -10.64 -1.07 0.02
N LEU A 123 -10.46 -2.18 -0.68
CA LEU A 123 -10.18 -3.51 -0.12
C LEU A 123 -8.94 -4.10 -0.78
N GLY A 124 -8.02 -4.61 0.03
CA GLY A 124 -6.89 -5.40 -0.45
C GLY A 124 -7.28 -6.86 -0.59
N THR A 125 -7.14 -7.44 -1.79
CA THR A 125 -7.60 -8.80 -2.13
C THR A 125 -6.75 -9.88 -1.45
N GLY A 126 -5.56 -9.54 -0.97
CA GLY A 126 -4.64 -10.41 -0.24
C GLY A 126 -4.65 -10.24 1.29
N LEU A 127 -5.44 -9.30 1.83
CA LEU A 127 -5.43 -8.96 3.25
C LEU A 127 -6.33 -9.87 4.11
N ASN A 128 -5.94 -10.04 5.38
CA ASN A 128 -6.67 -10.87 6.34
C ASN A 128 -8.08 -10.31 6.63
N TYR A 129 -8.21 -8.98 6.71
CA TYR A 129 -9.51 -8.32 6.85
C TYR A 129 -10.49 -8.70 5.74
N THR A 130 -10.03 -8.70 4.48
CA THR A 130 -10.84 -9.10 3.32
C THR A 130 -11.19 -10.59 3.37
N LYS A 131 -10.26 -11.45 3.79
CA LYS A 131 -10.52 -12.88 3.99
C LYS A 131 -11.68 -13.13 4.96
N MET A 132 -11.71 -12.39 6.07
CA MET A 132 -12.72 -12.58 7.12
C MET A 132 -14.08 -11.97 6.77
N ASN A 133 -14.09 -10.76 6.19
CA ASN A 133 -15.31 -9.98 6.01
C ASN A 133 -15.88 -10.03 4.59
N TYR A 134 -15.03 -10.30 3.58
CA TYR A 134 -15.39 -10.31 2.16
C TYR A 134 -14.81 -11.56 1.46
N PRO A 135 -15.16 -12.79 1.91
CA PRO A 135 -14.54 -14.02 1.43
C PRO A 135 -14.74 -14.28 -0.08
N LYS A 136 -15.77 -13.67 -0.69
CA LYS A 136 -16.01 -13.74 -2.14
C LYS A 136 -15.08 -12.82 -2.95
N ILE A 137 -14.51 -11.80 -2.32
CA ILE A 137 -13.58 -10.84 -2.93
C ILE A 137 -12.12 -11.23 -2.63
N TYR A 138 -11.88 -11.88 -1.48
CA TYR A 138 -10.57 -12.38 -1.11
C TYR A 138 -10.01 -13.34 -2.16
N ASN A 139 -8.95 -12.92 -2.82
CA ASN A 139 -8.29 -13.70 -3.85
C ASN A 139 -6.78 -13.39 -3.85
N PRO A 140 -6.01 -13.95 -2.91
CA PRO A 140 -4.56 -13.74 -2.83
C PRO A 140 -3.80 -14.39 -4.00
N SER A 141 -4.49 -15.18 -4.83
CA SER A 141 -3.96 -15.78 -6.05
C SER A 141 -4.28 -14.95 -7.30
N ASP A 142 -5.11 -13.91 -7.18
CA ASP A 142 -5.30 -12.95 -8.27
C ASP A 142 -3.96 -12.24 -8.50
N THR A 143 -3.44 -12.38 -9.72
CA THR A 143 -2.19 -11.72 -10.11
C THR A 143 -2.43 -10.38 -10.80
N GLN A 144 -3.70 -9.98 -10.97
CA GLN A 144 -4.11 -8.79 -11.69
C GLN A 144 -4.47 -7.63 -10.76
N ARG A 145 -5.01 -7.90 -9.57
CA ARG A 145 -5.55 -6.85 -8.69
C ARG A 145 -5.23 -7.17 -7.24
N ASP A 146 -4.36 -6.36 -6.65
CA ASP A 146 -4.10 -6.39 -5.21
C ASP A 146 -5.10 -5.52 -4.47
N ILE A 147 -5.62 -4.45 -5.09
CA ILE A 147 -6.58 -3.54 -4.47
C ILE A 147 -7.79 -3.35 -5.38
N VAL A 148 -8.99 -3.41 -4.80
CA VAL A 148 -10.27 -3.12 -5.47
C VAL A 148 -11.10 -2.14 -4.64
N TRP A 149 -12.14 -1.58 -5.26
CA TRP A 149 -13.09 -0.70 -4.59
C TRP A 149 -14.46 -1.33 -4.56
N VAL A 150 -15.12 -1.26 -3.41
CA VAL A 150 -16.44 -1.87 -3.17
C VAL A 150 -17.38 -0.85 -2.54
N ASN A 151 -18.69 -0.99 -2.79
CA ASN A 151 -19.74 -0.15 -2.20
C ASN A 151 -20.52 -0.88 -1.09
N ASP A 152 -21.51 -0.19 -0.50
CA ASP A 152 -22.40 -0.71 0.56
C ASP A 152 -23.15 -2.00 0.20
N TYR A 153 -23.26 -2.30 -1.09
CA TYR A 153 -23.94 -3.49 -1.62
C TYR A 153 -22.98 -4.64 -1.95
N ASN A 154 -21.69 -4.52 -1.57
CA ASN A 154 -20.62 -5.44 -1.95
C ASN A 154 -20.34 -5.51 -3.46
N GLU A 155 -20.73 -4.47 -4.21
CA GLU A 155 -20.49 -4.40 -5.65
C GLU A 155 -19.15 -3.73 -5.94
N LEU A 156 -18.39 -4.34 -6.84
CA LEU A 156 -17.08 -3.85 -7.25
C LEU A 156 -17.22 -2.67 -8.22
N ALA A 157 -16.39 -1.65 -8.01
CA ALA A 157 -16.29 -0.55 -8.94
C ALA A 157 -15.80 -1.03 -10.32
N VAL A 158 -16.31 -0.40 -11.37
CA VAL A 158 -15.94 -0.73 -12.75
C VAL A 158 -15.06 0.36 -13.37
N MET A 159 -14.09 -0.06 -14.17
CA MET A 159 -13.27 0.80 -15.00
C MET A 159 -14.16 1.54 -16.00
N LYS A 160 -13.81 2.78 -16.33
CA LYS A 160 -14.42 3.46 -17.47
C LYS A 160 -13.47 3.36 -18.65
N ASP A 161 -13.25 2.13 -19.14
CA ASP A 161 -12.65 1.97 -20.45
C ASP A 161 -13.67 2.47 -21.49
N GLY A 162 -13.19 3.13 -22.55
CA GLY A 162 -14.00 3.91 -23.50
C GLY A 162 -15.22 3.18 -24.10
N ASP A 163 -16.01 3.91 -24.89
CA ASP A 163 -17.37 3.56 -25.36
C ASP A 163 -17.55 2.22 -26.14
N ASN A 164 -16.55 1.34 -26.15
CA ASN A 164 -16.47 0.12 -26.97
C ASN A 164 -16.75 -1.20 -26.24
N TYR A 165 -17.10 -1.20 -24.95
CA TYR A 165 -17.47 -2.44 -24.24
C TYR A 165 -18.98 -2.49 -23.99
N SER A 166 -19.62 -3.59 -24.43
CA SER A 166 -21.01 -3.88 -24.08
C SER A 166 -21.13 -4.00 -22.55
N ALA A 167 -22.32 -3.70 -22.02
CA ALA A 167 -22.64 -3.75 -20.59
C ALA A 167 -22.30 -5.09 -19.89
N THR A 168 -22.02 -6.14 -20.66
CA THR A 168 -21.62 -7.50 -20.27
C THR A 168 -20.11 -7.70 -20.02
N SER A 169 -19.25 -6.74 -20.37
CA SER A 169 -17.77 -6.88 -20.32
C SER A 169 -17.11 -5.79 -19.45
N ALA A 170 -17.79 -5.35 -18.40
CA ALA A 170 -17.27 -4.31 -17.52
C ALA A 170 -16.08 -4.84 -16.70
N ARG A 171 -14.89 -4.25 -16.92
CA ARG A 171 -13.68 -4.61 -16.17
C ARG A 171 -13.74 -4.03 -14.76
N ILE A 172 -13.39 -4.85 -13.78
CA ILE A 172 -13.30 -4.41 -12.37
C ILE A 172 -12.15 -3.42 -12.24
N ALA A 173 -12.47 -2.25 -11.68
CA ALA A 173 -11.48 -1.25 -11.31
C ALA A 173 -10.66 -1.75 -10.12
N GLY A 174 -9.34 -1.62 -10.26
CA GLY A 174 -8.41 -2.02 -9.23
C GLY A 174 -7.03 -1.46 -9.49
N LEU A 175 -6.08 -1.87 -8.65
CA LEU A 175 -4.67 -1.56 -8.78
C LEU A 175 -3.85 -2.83 -8.54
N GLN A 176 -2.76 -2.95 -9.28
CA GLN A 176 -1.71 -3.90 -8.98
C GLN A 176 -0.59 -3.17 -8.23
N VAL A 177 -0.11 -3.74 -7.13
CA VAL A 177 1.03 -3.25 -6.37
C VAL A 177 2.24 -4.13 -6.67
N LYS A 178 3.40 -3.51 -6.92
CA LYS A 178 4.68 -4.20 -7.10
C LYS A 178 5.77 -3.52 -6.29
N ALA A 179 6.51 -4.31 -5.53
CA ALA A 179 7.79 -3.90 -4.94
C ALA A 179 8.89 -4.74 -5.59
N SER A 180 9.93 -4.09 -6.09
CA SER A 180 11.07 -4.76 -6.73
C SER A 180 12.35 -3.96 -6.52
N LYS A 181 13.48 -4.67 -6.58
CA LYS A 181 14.82 -4.10 -6.72
C LYS A 181 15.23 -3.89 -8.18
N ASP A 182 14.46 -4.49 -9.09
CA ASP A 182 14.70 -4.44 -10.54
C ASP A 182 13.36 -4.15 -11.23
N GLY A 183 13.03 -2.87 -11.37
CA GLY A 183 11.88 -2.39 -12.13
C GLY A 183 12.11 -2.49 -13.63
N ILE A 184 13.35 -2.30 -14.09
CA ILE A 184 13.71 -2.24 -15.51
C ILE A 184 13.53 -3.60 -16.20
N LYS A 185 14.00 -4.69 -15.60
CA LYS A 185 13.96 -6.02 -16.23
C LYS A 185 12.69 -6.79 -15.88
N TYR A 186 11.95 -6.36 -14.86
CA TYR A 186 10.77 -7.09 -14.39
C TYR A 186 9.45 -6.33 -14.57
N VAL A 187 9.37 -5.07 -14.10
CA VAL A 187 8.10 -4.32 -14.08
C VAL A 187 7.84 -3.66 -15.43
N LEU A 188 8.83 -2.99 -16.02
CA LEU A 188 8.69 -2.30 -17.31
C LEU A 188 8.29 -3.24 -18.45
N PRO A 189 8.91 -4.44 -18.63
CA PRO A 189 8.49 -5.35 -19.70
C PRO A 189 7.06 -5.85 -19.49
N ALA A 190 6.62 -6.01 -18.24
CA ALA A 190 5.26 -6.41 -17.95
C ALA A 190 4.23 -5.31 -18.27
N ILE A 191 4.60 -4.03 -18.10
CA ILE A 191 3.80 -2.88 -18.54
C ILE A 191 3.74 -2.83 -20.07
N LEU A 192 4.89 -2.93 -20.74
CA LEU A 192 4.97 -2.87 -22.21
C LEU A 192 4.24 -4.03 -22.89
N ALA A 193 4.18 -5.19 -22.25
CA ALA A 193 3.44 -6.36 -22.71
C ALA A 193 1.94 -6.35 -22.35
N ASP A 194 1.43 -5.26 -21.76
CA ASP A 194 0.04 -5.12 -21.27
C ASP A 194 -0.39 -6.31 -20.39
N ARG A 195 0.54 -6.81 -19.55
CA ARG A 195 0.31 -8.01 -18.72
C ARG A 195 -0.78 -7.79 -17.66
N TYR A 196 -0.99 -6.53 -17.27
CA TYR A 196 -1.90 -6.16 -16.21
C TYR A 196 -3.06 -5.36 -16.75
N ASP A 197 -4.24 -5.82 -16.38
CA ASP A 197 -5.49 -5.21 -16.80
C ASP A 197 -5.81 -3.88 -16.09
N VAL A 198 -4.99 -3.50 -15.12
CA VAL A 198 -5.22 -2.35 -14.25
C VAL A 198 -3.92 -1.56 -14.08
N PRO A 199 -3.99 -0.29 -13.66
CA PRO A 199 -2.78 0.48 -13.37
C PRO A 199 -1.92 -0.18 -12.29
N ILE A 200 -0.60 -0.03 -12.43
CA ILE A 200 0.38 -0.54 -11.48
C ILE A 200 0.90 0.60 -10.61
N ILE A 201 0.99 0.36 -9.31
CA ILE A 201 1.81 1.15 -8.38
C ILE A 201 3.10 0.38 -8.15
N TYR A 202 4.21 1.00 -8.56
CA TYR A 202 5.54 0.45 -8.38
C TYR A 202 6.28 1.14 -7.23
N PHE A 203 6.73 0.34 -6.27
CA PHE A 203 7.64 0.73 -5.19
C PHE A 203 9.04 0.30 -5.57
N ASP A 204 9.83 1.28 -6.00
CA ASP A 204 11.22 1.12 -6.38
C ASP A 204 12.11 1.05 -5.13
N ILE A 205 12.70 -0.12 -4.89
CA ILE A 205 13.53 -0.37 -3.70
C ILE A 205 14.99 0.06 -3.91
N GLU A 206 15.48 0.15 -5.15
CA GLU A 206 16.89 0.47 -5.46
C GLU A 206 17.08 1.75 -6.28
N ASN A 207 16.04 2.57 -6.35
CA ASN A 207 15.98 3.80 -7.15
C ASN A 207 16.42 3.54 -8.60
N ASP A 208 16.01 2.40 -9.14
CA ASP A 208 16.42 1.91 -10.44
C ASP A 208 15.57 2.47 -11.59
N TYR A 209 14.36 2.93 -11.30
CA TYR A 209 13.44 3.49 -12.30
C TYR A 209 13.95 4.79 -12.94
N HIS A 210 14.73 5.59 -12.19
CA HIS A 210 15.25 6.88 -12.64
C HIS A 210 16.62 6.79 -13.33
N LYS A 211 17.18 5.59 -13.51
CA LYS A 211 18.50 5.39 -14.14
C LYS A 211 18.44 5.33 -15.68
N PHE A 212 17.34 5.82 -16.27
CA PHE A 212 17.13 5.97 -17.71
C PHE A 212 17.49 7.36 -18.21
#